data_AF-A0A661M1C7-F1
#
_entry.id   AF-A0A661M1C7-F1
#
_cell.length_a   1.000
_cell.length_b   1.000
_cell.length_c   1.000
_cell.angle_alpha   90.00
_cell.angle_beta   90.00
_cell.angle_gamma   90.00
#
_symmetry.space_group_name_H-M   'P 1'
#
loop_
_entity.id
_entity.type
_entity.pdbx_description
1 polymer ?
#
loop_
_entity_poly.entity_id
_entity_poly.type
_entity_poly.pdbx_seq_one_letter_code
_entity_poly.pdbx_strand_id
1 'polypeptide(L)'
;MVPLKNPANIKKGEMLPVYCLLKGKPTKAWIYATYAGFSNLRNTFAWTTHTDKNMIAKVKILKKGLWLVKTEDSLPYKDPSKADSYKFISTLTFEIK
;
A
#
# COMPACT_ATOMS: atom_id res chain seq x y z
N MET A 1 3.33 -6.58 -1.45
CA MET A 1 3.01 -6.01 -0.13
C MET A 1 2.57 -7.15 0.76
N VAL A 2 2.96 -7.17 2.03
CA VAL A 2 2.65 -8.27 2.96
C VAL A 2 2.10 -7.69 4.27
N PRO A 3 0.87 -8.03 4.68
CA PRO A 3 0.36 -7.63 5.97
C PRO A 3 1.05 -8.40 7.10
N LEU A 4 1.42 -7.70 8.18
CA LEU A 4 2.08 -8.28 9.35
C LEU A 4 1.11 -8.75 10.43
N LYS A 5 -0.18 -8.46 10.23
CA LYS A 5 -1.29 -9.01 11.01
C LYS A 5 -2.34 -9.50 10.02
N ASN A 6 -3.06 -10.57 10.36
CA ASN A 6 -4.18 -11.02 9.55
C ASN A 6 -5.23 -9.88 9.45
N PRO A 7 -5.50 -9.33 8.24
CA PRO A 7 -6.44 -8.22 8.09
C PRO A 7 -7.84 -8.54 8.61
N ALA A 8 -8.27 -9.80 8.56
CA ALA A 8 -9.59 -10.23 9.04
C ALA A 8 -9.80 -10.02 10.55
N ASN A 9 -8.71 -9.88 11.31
CA ASN A 9 -8.74 -9.67 12.76
C ASN A 9 -8.60 -8.20 13.16
N ILE A 10 -8.37 -7.30 12.19
CA ILE A 10 -8.20 -5.86 12.43
C ILE A 10 -9.58 -5.19 12.52
N LYS A 11 -9.74 -4.27 13.47
CA LYS A 11 -10.97 -3.51 13.68
C LYS A 11 -10.82 -2.07 13.20
N LYS A 12 -11.96 -1.40 12.97
CA LYS A 12 -12.00 0.04 12.74
C LYS A 12 -11.27 0.78 13.88
N GLY A 13 -10.42 1.72 13.51
CA GLY A 13 -9.60 2.54 14.40
C GLY A 13 -8.18 2.01 14.59
N GLU A 14 -7.95 0.72 14.35
CA GLU A 14 -6.65 0.10 14.51
C GLU A 14 -5.71 0.35 13.31
N MET A 15 -4.45 0.03 13.53
CA MET A 15 -3.40 0.11 12.52
C MET A 15 -3.12 -1.28 11.95
N LEU A 16 -3.19 -1.42 10.62
CA LEU A 16 -2.67 -2.57 9.90
C LEU A 16 -1.19 -2.31 9.54
N PRO A 17 -0.22 -3.00 10.17
CA PRO A 17 1.17 -2.94 9.76
C PRO A 17 1.40 -3.75 8.48
N VAL A 18 2.15 -3.20 7.52
CA VAL A 18 2.49 -3.85 6.25
C VAL A 18 3.96 -3.68 5.92
N TYR A 19 4.56 -4.71 5.29
CA TYR A 19 5.81 -4.60 4.55
C TYR A 19 5.55 -4.31 3.08
N CYS A 20 6.32 -3.37 2.52
CA CYS A 20 6.55 -3.29 1.08
C CYS A 20 7.83 -4.06 0.75
N LEU A 21 7.77 -4.98 -0.21
CA LEU A 21 8.91 -5.79 -0.61
C LEU A 21 9.31 -5.45 -2.05
N LEU A 22 10.59 -5.20 -2.27
CA LEU A 22 11.19 -5.11 -3.59
C LEU A 22 12.29 -6.17 -3.68
N LYS A 23 12.22 -7.04 -4.68
CA LYS A 23 13.14 -8.18 -4.85
C LYS A 23 13.27 -9.02 -3.56
N GLY A 24 12.14 -9.26 -2.89
CA GLY A 24 12.06 -10.07 -1.67
C GLY A 24 12.52 -9.39 -0.38
N LYS A 25 12.95 -8.13 -0.40
CA LYS A 25 13.44 -7.41 0.78
C LYS A 25 12.54 -6.24 1.16
N PRO A 26 12.31 -5.96 2.47
CA PRO A 26 11.64 -4.75 2.91
C PRO A 26 12.31 -3.50 2.33
N THR A 27 11.50 -2.58 1.80
CA THR A 27 11.99 -1.35 1.15
C THR A 27 11.23 -0.13 1.65
N LYS A 28 11.84 1.04 1.43
CA LYS A 28 11.16 2.32 1.61
C LYS A 28 10.10 2.49 0.54
N ALA A 29 8.90 2.89 0.94
CA ALA A 29 7.81 3.11 -0.01
C ALA A 29 6.72 4.02 0.55
N TRP A 30 6.08 4.77 -0.34
CA TRP A 30 4.77 5.36 -0.09
C TRP A 30 3.67 4.30 -0.21
N ILE A 31 2.76 4.32 0.75
CA ILE A 31 1.58 3.47 0.81
C ILE A 31 0.34 4.36 0.76
N TYR A 32 -0.56 4.00 -0.14
CA TYR A 32 -1.84 4.67 -0.37
C TYR A 32 -2.96 3.68 -0.09
N ALA A 33 -3.88 4.02 0.79
CA ALA A 33 -4.99 3.16 1.15
C ALA A 33 -6.32 3.89 1.00
N THR A 34 -7.32 3.15 0.53
CA THR A 34 -8.69 3.62 0.36
C THR A 34 -9.65 2.47 0.60
N TYR A 35 -10.94 2.76 0.66
CA TYR A 35 -11.99 1.77 0.85
C TYR A 35 -13.17 2.05 -0.09
N ALA A 36 -13.97 1.01 -0.35
CA ALA A 36 -15.15 1.12 -1.19
C ALA A 36 -16.07 2.24 -0.68
N GLY A 37 -16.43 3.17 -1.58
CA GLY A 37 -17.28 4.32 -1.26
C GLY A 37 -16.59 5.49 -0.55
N PHE A 38 -15.26 5.52 -0.45
CA PHE A 38 -14.56 6.66 0.17
C PHE A 38 -14.73 7.98 -0.60
N SER A 39 -14.51 7.96 -1.92
CA SER A 39 -14.56 9.15 -2.77
C SER A 39 -14.89 8.77 -4.22
N ASN A 40 -15.59 9.67 -4.92
CA ASN A 40 -15.86 9.57 -6.36
C ASN A 40 -14.76 10.24 -7.21
N LEU A 41 -13.80 10.92 -6.58
CA LEU A 41 -12.68 11.56 -7.26
C LEU A 41 -11.60 10.51 -7.59
N ARG A 42 -11.04 10.58 -8.80
CA ARG A 42 -9.94 9.71 -9.22
C ARG A 42 -8.71 9.95 -8.34
N ASN A 43 -7.88 8.91 -8.15
CA ASN A 43 -6.62 8.96 -7.42
C ASN A 43 -6.72 9.55 -6.00
N THR A 44 -7.88 9.39 -5.34
CA THR A 44 -8.12 9.91 -3.99
C THR A 44 -8.05 8.78 -2.97
N PHE A 45 -7.22 8.96 -1.94
CA PHE A 45 -6.93 7.94 -0.94
C PHE A 45 -7.29 8.43 0.46
N ALA A 46 -7.89 7.55 1.26
CA ALA A 46 -8.34 7.86 2.61
C ALA A 46 -7.19 7.92 3.62
N TRP A 47 -6.08 7.25 3.32
CA TRP A 47 -4.90 7.23 4.16
C TRP A 47 -3.65 7.13 3.29
N THR A 48 -2.68 7.99 3.55
CA THR A 48 -1.37 7.97 2.89
C THR A 48 -0.30 7.97 3.97
N THR A 49 0.68 7.07 3.84
CA THR A 49 1.77 6.94 4.82
C THR A 49 3.03 6.46 4.13
N HIS A 50 4.18 6.71 4.77
CA HIS A 50 5.47 6.20 4.31
C HIS A 50 5.98 5.17 5.32
N THR A 51 6.75 4.19 4.85
CA THR A 51 7.43 3.23 5.73
C THR A 51 8.33 3.94 6.75
N ASP A 52 8.35 3.44 7.99
CA ASP A 52 9.19 3.93 9.08
C ASP A 52 10.64 3.40 9.01
N LYS A 53 11.43 3.69 10.06
CA LYS A 53 12.83 3.23 10.17
C LYS A 53 13.00 1.69 10.18
N ASN A 54 11.94 0.94 10.48
CA ASN A 54 11.92 -0.51 10.46
C ASN A 54 11.36 -1.06 9.13
N MET A 55 11.18 -0.21 8.11
CA MET A 55 10.57 -0.52 6.82
C MET A 55 9.10 -0.96 6.93
N ILE A 56 8.40 -0.58 8.01
CA ILE A 56 7.00 -0.90 8.23
C ILE A 56 6.16 0.34 7.96
N ALA A 57 5.11 0.20 7.16
CA ALA A 57 4.07 1.22 7.04
C ALA A 57 2.85 0.81 7.87
N LYS A 58 2.13 1.79 8.44
CA LYS A 58 0.94 1.56 9.27
C LYS A 58 -0.26 2.24 8.64
N VAL A 59 -1.20 1.42 8.15
CA VAL A 59 -2.45 1.91 7.56
C VAL A 59 -3.52 1.99 8.64
N LYS A 60 -4.08 3.18 8.88
CA LYS A 60 -5.18 3.34 9.83
C LYS A 60 -6.50 2.91 9.18
N ILE A 61 -7.19 1.94 9.78
CA ILE A 61 -8.46 1.44 9.26
C ILE A 61 -9.59 2.36 9.71
N LEU A 62 -10.06 3.24 8.82
CA LEU A 62 -11.04 4.29 9.14
C LEU A 62 -12.50 3.80 9.09
N LYS A 63 -12.78 2.70 8.39
CA LYS A 63 -14.12 2.22 8.05
C LYS A 63 -14.12 0.70 7.86
N LYS A 64 -15.23 0.05 8.20
CA LYS A 64 -15.49 -1.37 7.86
C LYS A 64 -15.82 -1.49 6.37
N GLY A 65 -15.58 -2.66 5.79
CA GLY A 65 -15.85 -2.97 4.39
C GLY A 65 -14.59 -3.33 3.59
N LEU A 66 -14.67 -3.23 2.28
CA LEU A 66 -13.59 -3.59 1.36
C LEU A 66 -12.55 -2.48 1.27
N TRP A 67 -11.29 -2.87 1.48
CA TRP A 67 -10.12 -2.00 1.42
C TRP A 67 -9.24 -2.32 0.22
N LEU A 68 -8.63 -1.28 -0.34
CA LEU A 68 -7.51 -1.33 -1.27
C LEU A 68 -6.33 -0.61 -0.65
N VAL A 69 -5.20 -1.31 -0.56
CA VAL A 69 -3.90 -0.73 -0.21
C VAL A 69 -2.98 -0.91 -1.40
N LYS A 70 -2.34 0.18 -1.83
CA LYS A 70 -1.50 0.25 -3.02
C LYS A 70 -0.16 0.90 -2.67
N THR A 71 0.88 0.45 -3.36
CA THR A 71 2.15 1.14 -3.47
C THR A 71 2.59 1.14 -4.93
N GLU A 72 3.25 2.20 -5.36
CA GLU A 72 3.92 2.24 -6.65
C GLU A 72 5.31 2.84 -6.51
N ASP A 73 6.25 2.29 -7.27
CA ASP A 73 7.61 2.78 -7.39
C ASP A 73 8.07 2.65 -8.84
N SER A 74 9.08 3.40 -9.24
CA SER A 74 9.63 3.37 -10.59
C SER A 74 11.14 3.51 -10.57
N LEU A 75 11.82 2.65 -11.32
CA LEU A 75 13.28 2.70 -11.47
C LEU A 75 13.64 2.95 -12.94
N PRO A 76 14.64 3.78 -13.24
CA PRO A 76 15.06 4.03 -14.62
C PRO A 76 15.44 2.71 -15.30
N TYR A 77 15.07 2.57 -16.57
CA TYR A 77 15.47 1.41 -17.35
C TYR A 77 16.96 1.51 -17.70
N LYS A 78 17.65 0.37 -17.85
CA LYS A 78 19.11 0.35 -18.09
C LYS A 78 19.50 1.02 -19.41
N ASP A 79 18.63 0.93 -20.42
CA ASP A 79 18.83 1.47 -21.75
C ASP A 79 17.65 2.40 -22.12
N PRO A 80 17.77 3.71 -21.87
CA PRO A 80 16.68 4.67 -22.08
C PRO A 80 16.14 4.73 -23.52
N SER A 81 16.92 4.25 -24.51
CA SER A 81 16.47 4.18 -25.91
C SER A 81 15.41 3.11 -26.16
N LYS A 82 15.29 2.13 -25.26
CA LYS A 82 14.35 1.01 -25.36
C LYS A 82 13.12 1.17 -24.48
N ALA A 83 13.27 1.80 -23.32
CA ALA A 83 12.18 2.07 -22.39
C ALA A 83 12.59 3.15 -21.37
N ASP A 84 11.60 3.84 -20.80
CA ASP A 84 11.86 4.90 -19.82
C ASP A 84 12.18 4.31 -18.42
N SER A 85 11.31 3.45 -17.91
CA SER A 85 11.42 2.94 -16.54
C SER A 85 10.76 1.58 -16.33
N TYR A 86 11.24 0.85 -15.32
CA TYR A 86 10.51 -0.25 -14.71
C TYR A 86 9.50 0.31 -13.72
N LYS A 87 8.21 0.03 -13.94
CA LYS A 87 7.16 0.37 -12.98
C LYS A 87 6.82 -0.84 -12.11
N PHE A 88 6.90 -0.67 -10.80
CA PHE A 88 6.53 -1.68 -9.82
C PHE A 88 5.26 -1.23 -9.10
N ILE A 89 4.22 -2.06 -9.14
CA ILE A 89 2.97 -1.79 -8.44
C ILE A 89 2.64 -3.03 -7.62
N SER A 90 2.27 -2.81 -6.36
CA SER A 90 1.72 -3.88 -5.54
C SER A 90 0.44 -3.40 -4.87
N THR A 91 -0.58 -4.23 -4.95
CA THR A 91 -1.88 -4.00 -4.32
C THR A 91 -2.18 -5.13 -3.34
N LEU A 92 -2.90 -4.79 -2.29
CA LEU A 92 -3.45 -5.70 -1.28
C LEU A 92 -4.90 -5.29 -1.05
N THR A 93 -5.82 -6.23 -1.23
CA THR A 93 -7.24 -6.03 -0.94
C THR A 93 -7.69 -6.98 0.16
N PHE A 94 -8.57 -6.51 1.03
CA PHE A 94 -9.14 -7.30 2.12
C PHE A 94 -10.45 -6.67 2.59
N GLU A 95 -11.23 -7.45 3.35
CA GLU A 95 -12.46 -6.99 3.99
C GLU A 95 -12.27 -6.85 5.50
N ILE A 96 -12.80 -5.76 6.06
CA ILE A 96 -12.91 -5.53 7.50
C ILE A 96 -14.38 -5.67 7.91
N LYS A 97 -14.68 -6.62 8.81
CA LYS A 97 -16.04 -6.92 9.28
C LYS A 97 -16.50 -6.05 10.46
#